data_AF-K3V756-F1
#
_entry.id   AF-K3V756-F1
#
_cell.length_a   1.000
_cell.length_b   1.000
_cell.length_c   1.000
_cell.angle_alpha   90.00
_cell.angle_beta   90.00
_cell.angle_gamma   90.00
#
_symmetry.space_group_name_H-M   'P 1'
#
loop_
_entity.id
_entity.type
_entity.pdbx_description
1 polymer ?
#
loop_
_entity_poly.entity_id
_entity_poly.type
_entity_poly.pdbx_seq_one_letter_code
_entity_poly.pdbx_strand_id
1 'polypeptide(L)'
;MGYHTVNFVPTLRHATYPAIDETNPELSADGKVVFITGGGSGIGRQIAKSFLTAGAKGIFLAGRTESTLHETVSELKSLSASTDNKTTFHYATADVTDADTVEAAFKQATQVFGHVDILIQNSGYLDDHRSVSDSDLDDYWKTFEVNVKGGLIVVKEFLKQSRAGDTIINMSSGAGHLPYLPGYSAYSGSKLAFAKIMEYVQHEHPDLRVFSIQPGAVETAMQAKSGIPAVDDISLPASYCVWLAGSRDADNLKGRFLWTNWDVDELKDRIDEIKEKNLLIHGLNGW
;
A
#
# COMPACT_ATOMS: atom_id res chain seq x y z
N MET A 1 6.39 -11.91 30.01
CA MET A 1 5.32 -12.69 29.37
C MET A 1 5.72 -12.90 27.93
N GLY A 2 6.03 -14.13 27.54
CA GLY A 2 6.38 -14.42 26.14
C GLY A 2 5.18 -14.12 25.27
N TYR A 3 5.35 -13.27 24.26
CA TYR A 3 4.37 -13.11 23.20
C TYR A 3 4.32 -14.44 22.47
N HIS A 4 3.33 -15.28 22.77
CA HIS A 4 2.93 -16.34 21.86
C HIS A 4 2.36 -15.65 20.62
N THR A 5 3.21 -15.38 19.63
CA THR A 5 2.76 -14.95 18.31
C THR A 5 2.07 -16.13 17.64
N VAL A 6 0.78 -16.27 17.90
CA VAL A 6 -0.08 -17.06 17.02
C VAL A 6 -0.21 -16.24 15.75
N ASN A 7 0.62 -16.54 14.75
CA ASN A 7 0.45 -16.00 13.41
C ASN A 7 -0.92 -16.44 12.88
N PHE A 8 -1.56 -15.60 12.07
CA PHE A 8 -2.87 -15.93 11.51
C PHE A 8 -2.80 -17.14 10.56
N VAL A 9 -1.67 -17.34 9.90
CA VAL A 9 -1.37 -18.54 9.10
C VAL A 9 -0.07 -19.20 9.62
N PRO A 10 0.09 -20.53 9.46
CA PRO A 10 1.30 -21.25 9.85
C PRO A 10 2.59 -20.74 9.20
N THR A 11 2.56 -20.46 7.90
CA THR A 11 3.74 -20.12 7.09
C THR A 11 3.88 -18.61 6.93
N LEU A 12 5.03 -18.10 7.35
CA LEU A 12 5.46 -16.74 7.03
C LEU A 12 6.41 -16.72 5.83
N ARG A 13 6.16 -15.79 4.90
CA ARG A 13 6.96 -15.53 3.71
C ARG A 13 7.75 -14.23 3.88
N HIS A 14 8.99 -14.22 3.42
CA HIS A 14 9.91 -13.10 3.58
C HIS A 14 10.38 -12.50 2.24
N ALA A 15 9.94 -13.06 1.12
CA ALA A 15 10.25 -12.61 -0.24
C ALA A 15 9.13 -13.09 -1.17
N THR A 16 9.15 -12.66 -2.43
CA THR A 16 8.28 -13.21 -3.48
C THR A 16 8.33 -14.74 -3.52
N TYR A 17 7.17 -15.36 -3.74
CA TYR A 17 7.00 -16.79 -3.85
C TYR A 17 5.93 -17.11 -4.91
N PRO A 18 5.84 -18.35 -5.42
CA PRO A 18 5.11 -18.66 -6.65
C PRO A 18 3.65 -18.19 -6.70
N ALA A 19 2.93 -18.17 -5.57
CA ALA A 19 1.52 -17.79 -5.54
C ALA A 19 1.27 -16.28 -5.75
N ILE A 20 2.27 -15.43 -5.47
CA ILE A 20 2.19 -13.97 -5.64
C ILE A 20 3.14 -13.42 -6.70
N ASP A 21 3.92 -14.29 -7.35
CA ASP A 21 4.94 -13.90 -8.33
C ASP A 21 4.31 -13.11 -9.48
N GLU A 22 4.82 -11.90 -9.72
CA GLU A 22 4.32 -10.99 -10.75
C GLU A 22 4.49 -11.50 -12.19
N THR A 23 5.27 -12.56 -12.40
CA THR A 23 5.37 -13.23 -13.72
C THR A 23 4.23 -14.22 -13.97
N ASN A 24 3.41 -14.52 -12.97
CA ASN A 24 2.26 -15.41 -13.10
C ASN A 24 1.21 -14.77 -14.03
N PRO A 25 0.87 -15.39 -15.18
CA PRO A 25 -0.11 -14.85 -16.13
C PRO A 25 -1.50 -14.60 -15.53
N GLU A 26 -1.91 -15.37 -14.51
CA GLU A 26 -3.20 -15.21 -13.83
C GLU A 26 -3.26 -13.93 -12.97
N LEU A 27 -2.11 -13.31 -12.69
CA LEU A 27 -1.99 -12.05 -11.94
C LEU A 27 -1.73 -10.85 -12.86
N SER A 28 -1.88 -11.03 -14.18
CA SER A 28 -1.56 -10.00 -15.16
C SER A 28 -2.30 -8.68 -14.91
N ALA A 29 -1.56 -7.59 -15.03
CA ALA A 29 -2.08 -6.23 -14.99
C ALA A 29 -2.31 -5.66 -16.41
N ASP A 30 -2.43 -6.51 -17.44
CA ASP A 30 -2.66 -6.04 -18.81
C ASP A 30 -3.92 -5.15 -18.90
N GLY A 31 -3.78 -4.08 -19.68
CA GLY A 31 -4.82 -3.04 -19.80
C GLY A 31 -4.98 -2.14 -18.56
N LYS A 32 -4.32 -2.42 -17.43
CA LYS A 32 -4.49 -1.68 -16.16
C LYS A 32 -3.52 -0.53 -15.98
N VAL A 33 -4.01 0.55 -15.37
CA VAL A 33 -3.24 1.74 -15.03
C VAL A 33 -3.08 1.84 -13.52
N VAL A 34 -1.83 1.95 -13.05
CA VAL A 34 -1.47 1.96 -11.63
C VAL A 34 -0.99 3.36 -11.24
N PHE A 35 -1.63 3.97 -10.25
CA PHE A 35 -1.20 5.23 -9.64
C PHE A 35 -0.58 4.96 -8.27
N ILE A 36 0.66 5.41 -8.06
CA ILE A 36 1.45 5.08 -6.86
C ILE A 36 1.88 6.37 -6.17
N THR A 37 1.39 6.62 -4.95
CA THR A 37 1.94 7.69 -4.10
C THR A 37 3.21 7.23 -3.40
N GLY A 38 4.19 8.12 -3.26
CA GLY A 38 5.51 7.75 -2.78
C GLY A 38 6.27 6.83 -3.74
N GLY A 39 5.98 6.91 -5.05
CA GLY A 39 6.57 6.03 -6.07
C GLY A 39 8.05 6.28 -6.39
N GLY A 40 8.65 7.35 -5.85
CA GLY A 40 10.03 7.74 -6.15
C GLY A 40 11.12 6.93 -5.44
N SER A 41 10.79 6.11 -4.44
CA SER A 41 11.78 5.33 -3.68
C SER A 41 11.15 4.15 -2.91
N GLY A 42 11.99 3.32 -2.30
CA GLY A 42 11.59 2.25 -1.39
C GLY A 42 10.50 1.34 -1.95
N ILE A 43 9.52 1.00 -1.11
CA ILE A 43 8.43 0.08 -1.45
C ILE A 43 7.65 0.56 -2.68
N GLY A 44 7.37 1.87 -2.81
CA GLY A 44 6.64 2.42 -3.96
C GLY A 44 7.38 2.23 -5.29
N ARG A 45 8.71 2.41 -5.29
CA ARG A 45 9.56 2.13 -6.46
C ARG A 45 9.52 0.65 -6.82
N GLN A 46 9.59 -0.25 -5.83
CA GLN A 46 9.56 -1.69 -6.09
C GLN A 46 8.18 -2.16 -6.59
N ILE A 47 7.08 -1.62 -6.03
CA ILE A 47 5.72 -1.88 -6.52
C ILE A 47 5.59 -1.50 -8.00
N ALA A 48 6.15 -0.36 -8.41
CA ALA A 48 6.15 0.05 -9.81
C ALA A 48 6.88 -0.96 -10.71
N LYS A 49 8.00 -1.54 -10.24
CA LYS A 49 8.72 -2.59 -10.97
C LYS A 49 7.91 -3.88 -11.09
N SER A 50 7.27 -4.32 -10.01
CA SER A 50 6.44 -5.54 -10.06
C SER A 50 5.22 -5.38 -10.95
N PHE A 51 4.56 -4.21 -10.97
CA PHE A 51 3.47 -3.95 -11.92
C PHE A 51 3.93 -3.81 -13.37
N LEU A 52 5.15 -3.31 -13.61
CA LEU A 52 5.78 -3.37 -14.92
C LEU A 52 5.93 -4.82 -15.38
N THR A 53 6.53 -5.68 -14.55
CA THR A 53 6.69 -7.12 -14.84
C THR A 53 5.35 -7.81 -15.08
N ALA A 54 4.30 -7.45 -14.33
CA ALA A 54 2.94 -7.97 -14.50
C ALA A 54 2.23 -7.46 -15.77
N GLY A 55 2.85 -6.58 -16.55
CA GLY A 55 2.32 -6.11 -17.83
C GLY A 55 1.37 -4.91 -17.75
N ALA A 56 1.47 -4.08 -16.71
CA ALA A 56 0.61 -2.89 -16.58
C ALA A 56 0.63 -2.02 -17.85
N LYS A 57 -0.54 -1.57 -18.32
CA LYS A 57 -0.65 -0.62 -19.44
C LYS A 57 0.03 0.70 -19.13
N GLY A 58 -0.14 1.19 -17.90
CA GLY A 58 0.38 2.48 -17.48
C GLY A 58 0.77 2.51 -16.01
N ILE A 59 1.83 3.25 -15.70
CA ILE A 59 2.26 3.50 -14.32
C ILE A 59 2.46 5.01 -14.14
N PHE A 60 1.76 5.57 -13.16
CA PHE A 60 1.85 6.97 -12.76
C PHE A 60 2.43 7.08 -11.35
N LEU A 61 3.55 7.80 -11.20
CA LEU A 61 4.18 8.01 -9.91
C LEU A 61 3.89 9.42 -9.38
N ALA A 62 3.47 9.51 -8.13
CA ALA A 62 3.28 10.78 -7.44
C ALA A 62 4.17 10.86 -6.18
N GLY A 63 4.77 12.02 -5.94
CA GLY A 63 5.60 12.25 -4.75
C GLY A 63 6.19 13.66 -4.74
N ARG A 64 6.86 14.03 -3.65
CA ARG A 64 7.34 15.41 -3.46
C ARG A 64 8.65 15.74 -4.16
N THR A 65 9.49 14.73 -4.38
CA THR A 65 10.86 14.93 -4.88
C THR A 65 10.94 14.53 -6.34
N GLU A 66 10.95 15.53 -7.23
CA GLU A 66 10.95 15.32 -8.67
C GLU A 66 12.11 14.42 -9.14
N SER A 67 13.31 14.64 -8.62
CA SER A 67 14.50 13.91 -9.06
C SER A 67 14.40 12.40 -8.81
N THR A 68 13.81 11.96 -7.70
CA THR A 68 13.65 10.53 -7.36
C THR A 68 12.52 9.88 -8.17
N LEU A 69 11.47 10.63 -8.50
CA LEU A 69 10.42 10.20 -9.44
C LEU A 69 11.00 10.01 -10.84
N HIS A 70 11.77 10.97 -11.32
CA HIS A 70 12.44 10.90 -12.62
C HIS A 70 13.42 9.71 -12.69
N GLU A 71 14.24 9.50 -11.65
CA GLU A 71 15.13 8.35 -11.54
C GLU A 71 14.35 7.04 -11.64
N THR A 72 13.25 6.91 -10.90
CA THR A 72 12.41 5.70 -10.93
C THR A 72 11.80 5.46 -12.31
N VAL A 73 11.25 6.49 -12.96
CA VAL A 73 10.70 6.35 -14.32
C VAL A 73 11.80 6.01 -15.34
N SER A 74 13.01 6.54 -15.18
CA SER A 74 14.13 6.21 -16.05
C SER A 74 14.53 4.73 -15.92
N GLU A 75 14.61 4.23 -14.69
CA GLU A 75 14.87 2.82 -14.41
C GLU A 75 13.79 1.91 -15.00
N LEU A 76 12.51 2.24 -14.81
CA LEU A 76 11.39 1.49 -15.37
C LEU A 76 11.42 1.46 -16.91
N LYS A 77 11.74 2.58 -17.56
CA LYS A 77 11.89 2.64 -19.02
C LYS A 77 13.02 1.73 -19.51
N SER A 78 14.15 1.70 -18.82
CA SER A 78 15.26 0.79 -19.15
C SER A 78 14.87 -0.68 -19.03
N LEU A 79 14.14 -1.06 -17.96
CA LEU A 79 13.63 -2.43 -17.77
C LEU A 79 12.56 -2.82 -18.81
N SER A 80 11.67 -1.89 -19.15
CA SER A 80 10.64 -2.09 -20.18
C SER A 80 11.26 -2.35 -21.56
N ALA A 81 12.31 -1.61 -21.91
CA ALA A 81 12.99 -1.74 -23.20
C ALA A 81 13.70 -3.11 -23.36
N SER A 82 14.12 -3.74 -22.26
CA SER A 82 14.75 -5.06 -22.29
C SER A 82 13.75 -6.23 -22.37
N THR A 83 12.45 -5.97 -22.23
CA THR A 83 11.40 -7.00 -22.10
C THR A 83 10.28 -6.89 -23.15
N ASP A 84 10.44 -6.02 -24.16
CA ASP A 84 9.41 -5.65 -25.16
C ASP A 84 8.06 -5.24 -24.53
N ASN A 85 8.11 -4.75 -23.30
CA ASN A 85 6.93 -4.26 -22.60
C ASN A 85 6.56 -2.85 -23.08
N LYS A 86 5.26 -2.62 -23.32
CA LYS A 86 4.68 -1.36 -23.83
C LYS A 86 4.07 -0.47 -22.75
N THR A 87 4.37 -0.74 -21.47
CA THR A 87 3.96 0.11 -20.35
C THR A 87 4.35 1.56 -20.60
N THR A 88 3.40 2.47 -20.42
CA THR A 88 3.64 3.91 -20.48
C THR A 88 3.85 4.46 -19.07
N PHE A 89 4.91 5.25 -18.87
CA PHE A 89 5.31 5.76 -17.55
C PHE A 89 5.19 7.28 -17.49
N HIS A 90 4.52 7.79 -16.46
CA HIS A 90 4.44 9.22 -16.15
C HIS A 90 4.69 9.46 -14.66
N TYR A 91 5.05 10.69 -14.31
CA TYR A 91 5.11 11.11 -12.92
C TYR A 91 4.66 12.56 -12.79
N ALA A 92 4.25 12.94 -11.58
CA ALA A 92 4.04 14.34 -11.21
C ALA A 92 4.51 14.59 -9.77
N THR A 93 5.04 15.79 -9.55
CA THR A 93 5.31 16.28 -8.20
C THR A 93 3.99 16.60 -7.51
N ALA A 94 3.75 15.99 -6.36
CA ALA A 94 2.57 16.22 -5.54
C ALA A 94 2.91 16.06 -4.05
N ASP A 95 2.41 16.97 -3.22
CA ASP A 95 2.35 16.80 -1.78
C ASP A 95 0.97 16.29 -1.42
N VAL A 96 0.89 15.10 -0.82
CA VAL A 96 -0.40 14.48 -0.50
C VAL A 96 -1.23 15.30 0.49
N THR A 97 -0.60 16.21 1.25
CA THR A 97 -1.29 17.10 2.19
C THR A 97 -1.93 18.32 1.50
N ASP A 98 -1.60 18.57 0.24
CA ASP A 98 -2.11 19.65 -0.60
C ASP A 98 -3.09 19.09 -1.65
N ALA A 99 -4.37 19.39 -1.46
CA ALA A 99 -5.45 18.90 -2.31
C ALA A 99 -5.31 19.33 -3.78
N ASP A 100 -4.81 20.53 -4.05
CA ASP A 100 -4.72 21.06 -5.42
C ASP A 100 -3.63 20.30 -6.20
N THR A 101 -2.52 19.96 -5.54
CA THR A 101 -1.45 19.18 -6.20
C THR A 101 -1.86 17.73 -6.46
N VAL A 102 -2.65 17.13 -5.56
CA VAL A 102 -3.18 15.78 -5.74
C VAL A 102 -4.22 15.75 -6.85
N GLU A 103 -5.15 16.70 -6.88
CA GLU A 103 -6.13 16.84 -7.97
C GLU A 103 -5.42 17.01 -9.32
N ALA A 104 -4.41 17.88 -9.38
CA ALA A 104 -3.61 18.09 -10.60
C ALA A 104 -2.90 16.79 -11.06
N ALA A 105 -2.37 16.00 -10.14
CA ALA A 105 -1.73 14.72 -10.46
C ALA A 105 -2.74 13.69 -11.02
N PHE A 106 -3.92 13.55 -10.41
CA PHE A 106 -4.98 12.67 -10.93
C PHE A 106 -5.51 13.14 -12.29
N LYS A 107 -5.66 14.46 -12.48
CA LYS A 107 -6.04 15.04 -13.78
C LYS A 107 -5.01 14.71 -14.85
N GLN A 108 -3.71 14.82 -14.56
CA GLN A 108 -2.67 14.42 -15.50
C GLN A 108 -2.72 12.92 -15.79
N ALA A 109 -2.85 12.07 -14.77
CA ALA A 109 -2.95 10.62 -14.96
C ALA A 109 -4.14 10.24 -15.86
N THR A 110 -5.32 10.81 -15.61
CA THR A 110 -6.53 10.56 -16.41
C THR A 110 -6.44 11.15 -17.82
N GLN A 111 -5.78 12.29 -18.02
CA GLN A 111 -5.50 12.83 -19.35
C GLN A 111 -4.59 11.94 -20.19
N VAL A 112 -3.56 11.36 -19.56
CA VAL A 112 -2.58 10.49 -20.24
C VAL A 112 -3.17 9.11 -20.51
N PHE A 113 -3.82 8.51 -19.51
CA PHE A 113 -4.19 7.10 -19.54
C PHE A 113 -5.68 6.82 -19.76
N GLY A 114 -6.52 7.85 -19.59
CA GLY A 114 -7.98 7.79 -19.66
C GLY A 114 -8.68 7.39 -18.36
N HIS A 115 -8.03 6.56 -17.54
CA HIS A 115 -8.58 6.00 -16.28
C HIS A 115 -7.43 5.52 -15.39
N VAL A 116 -7.63 5.50 -14.08
CA VAL A 116 -6.74 4.85 -13.11
C VAL A 116 -7.48 3.67 -12.48
N ASP A 117 -7.03 2.45 -12.80
CA ASP A 117 -7.66 1.21 -12.30
C ASP A 117 -7.24 0.87 -10.87
N ILE A 118 -5.97 1.14 -10.52
CA ILE A 118 -5.36 0.70 -9.26
C ILE A 118 -4.68 1.89 -8.58
N LEU A 119 -5.11 2.22 -7.38
CA LEU A 119 -4.43 3.15 -6.48
C LEU A 119 -3.59 2.38 -5.45
N ILE A 120 -2.29 2.61 -5.47
CA ILE A 120 -1.38 2.24 -4.39
C ILE A 120 -1.16 3.49 -3.52
N GLN A 121 -1.87 3.55 -2.40
CA GLN A 121 -1.72 4.61 -1.41
C GLN A 121 -0.54 4.24 -0.51
N ASN A 122 0.67 4.67 -0.87
CA ASN A 122 1.92 4.25 -0.23
C ASN A 122 2.70 5.38 0.45
N SER A 123 2.44 6.63 0.10
CA SER A 123 3.04 7.78 0.79
C SER A 123 2.76 7.76 2.30
N GLY A 124 3.80 7.98 3.11
CA GLY A 124 3.65 8.11 4.55
C GLY A 124 4.81 8.84 5.21
N TYR A 125 4.63 9.18 6.47
CA TYR A 125 5.59 9.86 7.34
C TYR A 125 5.66 9.13 8.69
N LEU A 126 6.88 9.08 9.25
CA LEU A 126 7.19 8.55 10.56
C LEU A 126 7.93 9.67 11.31
N ASP A 127 7.37 10.08 12.44
CA ASP A 127 7.93 11.05 13.39
C ASP A 127 9.17 10.49 14.11
N ASP A 128 9.90 11.39 14.75
CA ASP A 128 11.01 11.01 15.62
C ASP A 128 10.53 10.18 16.82
N HIS A 129 11.28 9.11 17.13
CA HIS A 129 10.92 8.19 18.20
C HIS A 129 11.04 8.82 19.58
N ARG A 130 9.90 9.24 20.14
CA ARG A 130 9.83 9.91 21.45
C ARG A 130 8.63 9.42 22.26
N SER A 131 8.78 9.47 23.58
CA SER A 131 7.64 9.26 24.48
C SER A 131 6.56 10.33 24.21
N VAL A 132 5.32 10.06 24.61
CA VAL A 132 4.23 11.05 24.46
C VAL A 132 4.53 12.36 25.20
N SER A 133 5.24 12.31 26.33
CA SER A 133 5.58 13.51 27.09
C SER A 133 6.71 14.33 26.46
N ASP A 134 7.56 13.71 25.65
CA ASP A 134 8.77 14.32 25.08
C ASP A 134 8.68 14.58 23.58
N SER A 135 7.57 14.17 22.95
CA SER A 135 7.33 14.32 21.51
C SER A 135 7.18 15.79 21.14
N ASP A 136 7.77 16.16 20.00
CA ASP A 136 7.51 17.45 19.37
C ASP A 136 6.10 17.45 18.75
N LEU A 137 5.25 18.39 19.14
CA LEU A 137 3.85 18.40 18.70
C LEU A 137 3.68 18.68 17.21
N ASP A 138 4.57 19.45 16.59
CA ASP A 138 4.49 19.76 15.17
C ASP A 138 4.89 18.53 14.34
N ASP A 139 5.96 17.82 14.73
CA ASP A 139 6.35 16.56 14.08
C ASP A 139 5.29 15.46 14.28
N TYR A 140 4.71 15.38 15.49
CA TYR A 140 3.61 14.47 15.82
C TYR A 140 2.40 14.71 14.91
N TRP A 141 1.94 15.96 14.80
CA TRP A 141 0.77 16.29 13.98
C TRP A 141 1.05 16.15 12.50
N LYS A 142 2.28 16.43 12.05
CA LYS A 142 2.70 16.17 10.66
C LYS A 142 2.55 14.69 10.29
N THR A 143 2.77 13.75 11.21
CA THR A 143 2.46 12.32 11.01
C THR A 143 0.98 12.11 10.67
N PHE A 144 0.06 12.74 11.41
CA PHE A 144 -1.37 12.67 11.12
C PHE A 144 -1.76 13.41 9.83
N GLU A 145 -1.17 14.58 9.57
CA GLU A 145 -1.43 15.35 8.36
C GLU A 145 -1.05 14.56 7.11
N VAL A 146 0.13 13.92 7.10
CA VAL A 146 0.57 13.12 5.95
C VAL A 146 -0.19 11.81 5.86
N ASN A 147 -0.26 11.03 6.94
CA ASN A 147 -0.78 9.67 6.90
C ASN A 147 -2.30 9.59 6.85
N VAL A 148 -3.00 10.55 7.48
CA VAL A 148 -4.48 10.54 7.59
C VAL A 148 -5.09 11.55 6.64
N LYS A 149 -4.81 12.84 6.81
CA LYS A 149 -5.40 13.89 5.95
C LYS A 149 -4.93 13.72 4.51
N GLY A 150 -3.63 13.51 4.28
CA GLY A 150 -3.09 13.32 2.94
C GLY A 150 -3.57 12.03 2.30
N GLY A 151 -3.64 10.95 3.06
CA GLY A 151 -4.28 9.70 2.62
C GLY A 151 -5.71 9.89 2.16
N LEU A 152 -6.51 10.63 2.95
CA LEU A 152 -7.91 10.91 2.63
C LEU A 152 -8.05 11.79 1.38
N ILE A 153 -7.20 12.79 1.19
CA ILE A 153 -7.18 13.62 -0.03
C ILE A 153 -6.97 12.74 -1.26
N VAL A 154 -5.96 11.87 -1.25
CA VAL A 154 -5.65 10.95 -2.35
C VAL A 154 -6.81 10.01 -2.64
N VAL A 155 -7.39 9.39 -1.61
CA VAL A 155 -8.53 8.47 -1.76
C VAL A 155 -9.75 9.21 -2.35
N LYS A 156 -10.05 10.42 -1.87
CA LYS A 156 -11.17 11.21 -2.41
C LYS A 156 -11.00 11.51 -3.90
N GLU A 157 -9.80 11.87 -4.35
CA GLU A 157 -9.56 12.13 -5.77
C GLU A 157 -9.68 10.87 -6.63
N PHE A 158 -9.21 9.71 -6.13
CA PHE A 158 -9.41 8.44 -6.82
C PHE A 158 -10.89 8.06 -6.92
N LEU A 159 -11.67 8.24 -5.83
CA LEU A 159 -13.09 7.90 -5.81
C LEU A 159 -13.90 8.70 -6.84
N LYS A 160 -13.53 9.96 -7.12
CA LYS A 160 -14.20 10.79 -8.15
C LYS A 160 -14.19 10.17 -9.55
N GLN A 161 -13.18 9.34 -9.86
CA GLN A 161 -13.04 8.69 -11.18
C GLN A 161 -13.24 7.18 -11.15
N SER A 162 -13.36 6.59 -9.95
CA SER A 162 -13.44 5.14 -9.76
C SER A 162 -14.66 4.50 -10.42
N ARG A 163 -14.50 3.23 -10.79
CA ARG A 163 -15.53 2.37 -11.40
C ARG A 163 -15.53 1.02 -10.68
N ALA A 164 -16.64 0.30 -10.78
CA ALA A 164 -16.74 -1.05 -10.24
C ALA A 164 -15.56 -1.94 -10.67
N GLY A 165 -14.94 -2.61 -9.70
CA GLY A 165 -13.76 -3.45 -9.89
C GLY A 165 -12.42 -2.73 -9.75
N ASP A 166 -12.39 -1.39 -9.70
CA ASP A 166 -11.17 -0.65 -9.40
C ASP A 166 -10.67 -0.96 -7.98
N THR A 167 -9.35 -0.87 -7.79
CA THR A 167 -8.67 -1.37 -6.60
C THR A 167 -7.93 -0.25 -5.85
N ILE A 168 -8.07 -0.22 -4.53
CA ILE A 168 -7.27 0.62 -3.63
C ILE A 168 -6.49 -0.28 -2.69
N ILE A 169 -5.17 -0.15 -2.67
CA ILE A 169 -4.28 -0.83 -1.73
C ILE A 169 -3.61 0.24 -0.87
N ASN A 170 -3.99 0.29 0.40
CA ASN A 170 -3.41 1.17 1.40
C ASN A 170 -2.20 0.49 2.05
N MET A 171 -1.03 1.11 1.92
CA MET A 171 0.18 0.72 2.63
C MET A 171 0.10 1.22 4.09
N SER A 172 -0.47 0.39 4.95
CA SER A 172 -0.62 0.68 6.38
C SER A 172 0.65 0.27 7.15
N SER A 173 0.50 -0.23 8.37
CA SER A 173 1.60 -0.78 9.17
C SER A 173 1.08 -1.70 10.26
N GLY A 174 1.88 -2.69 10.64
CA GLY A 174 1.68 -3.50 11.84
C GLY A 174 1.60 -2.65 13.10
N ALA A 175 2.30 -1.51 13.14
CA ALA A 175 2.27 -0.58 14.25
C ALA A 175 0.85 -0.05 14.57
N GLY A 176 -0.10 -0.12 13.63
CA GLY A 176 -1.49 0.29 13.87
C GLY A 176 -2.29 -0.66 14.77
N HIS A 177 -1.87 -1.92 14.93
CA HIS A 177 -2.62 -2.92 15.72
C HIS A 177 -1.75 -3.80 16.63
N LEU A 178 -0.41 -3.71 16.53
CA LEU A 178 0.49 -4.37 17.46
C LEU A 178 0.38 -3.76 18.87
N PRO A 179 0.77 -4.52 19.92
CA PRO A 179 0.88 -3.99 21.29
C PRO A 179 1.82 -2.78 21.37
N TYR A 180 1.84 -2.13 22.54
CA TYR A 180 2.64 -0.94 22.80
C TYR A 180 4.08 -1.02 22.24
N LEU A 181 4.40 -0.08 21.35
CA LEU A 181 5.73 0.14 20.79
C LEU A 181 6.27 1.48 21.33
N PRO A 182 7.37 1.47 22.11
CA PRO A 182 7.96 2.70 22.63
C PRO A 182 8.31 3.67 21.50
N GLY A 183 7.84 4.92 21.59
CA GLY A 183 8.16 5.96 20.62
C GLY A 183 7.22 6.07 19.41
N TYR A 184 6.22 5.20 19.27
CA TYR A 184 5.41 5.09 18.04
C TYR A 184 4.02 5.72 18.12
N SER A 185 3.70 6.46 19.18
CA SER A 185 2.31 6.82 19.46
C SER A 185 1.62 7.60 18.32
N ALA A 186 2.31 8.55 17.68
CA ALA A 186 1.74 9.29 16.55
C ALA A 186 1.57 8.40 15.32
N TYR A 187 2.62 7.64 14.96
CA TYR A 187 2.60 6.73 13.83
C TYR A 187 1.56 5.63 13.96
N SER A 188 1.55 4.90 15.09
CA SER A 188 0.55 3.88 15.42
C SER A 188 -0.86 4.45 15.37
N GLY A 189 -1.10 5.61 16.02
CA GLY A 189 -2.39 6.29 16.00
C GLY A 189 -2.84 6.67 14.60
N SER A 190 -1.94 7.24 13.79
CA SER A 190 -2.24 7.65 12.42
C SER A 190 -2.57 6.46 11.49
N LYS A 191 -1.81 5.35 11.60
CA LYS A 191 -2.03 4.14 10.78
C LYS A 191 -3.31 3.41 11.18
N LEU A 192 -3.62 3.35 12.48
CA LEU A 192 -4.90 2.84 12.96
C LEU A 192 -6.08 3.68 12.46
N ALA A 193 -5.99 5.01 12.60
CA ALA A 193 -7.03 5.94 12.16
C ALA A 193 -7.30 5.80 10.66
N PHE A 194 -6.25 5.77 9.83
CA PHE A 194 -6.43 5.67 8.39
C PHE A 194 -6.91 4.27 7.97
N ALA A 195 -6.48 3.19 8.62
CA ALA A 195 -7.03 1.85 8.35
C ALA A 195 -8.54 1.78 8.62
N LYS A 196 -9.04 2.47 9.67
CA LYS A 196 -10.47 2.59 9.93
C LYS A 196 -11.18 3.40 8.84
N ILE A 197 -10.57 4.45 8.30
CA ILE A 197 -11.15 5.18 7.15
C ILE A 197 -11.27 4.26 5.92
N MET A 198 -10.25 3.45 5.62
CA MET A 198 -10.29 2.53 4.48
C MET A 198 -11.39 1.45 4.62
N GLU A 199 -11.69 1.02 5.84
CA GLU A 199 -12.82 0.14 6.14
C GLU A 199 -14.16 0.79 5.72
N TYR A 200 -14.36 2.07 6.06
CA TYR A 200 -15.55 2.83 5.65
C TYR A 200 -15.62 2.95 4.12
N VAL A 201 -14.49 3.26 3.46
CA VAL A 201 -14.43 3.35 1.99
C VAL A 201 -14.90 2.03 1.35
N GLN A 202 -14.49 0.88 1.86
CA GLN A 202 -14.97 -0.41 1.34
C GLN A 202 -16.48 -0.62 1.55
N HIS A 203 -17.01 -0.22 2.71
CA HIS A 203 -18.44 -0.38 3.03
C HIS A 203 -19.33 0.57 2.21
N GLU A 204 -18.86 1.78 1.96
CA GLU A 204 -19.55 2.79 1.15
C GLU A 204 -19.45 2.48 -0.37
N HIS A 205 -18.39 1.79 -0.78
CA HIS A 205 -18.12 1.37 -2.16
C HIS A 205 -17.88 -0.14 -2.29
N PRO A 206 -18.91 -0.98 -2.10
CA PRO A 206 -18.77 -2.45 -2.11
C PRO A 206 -18.37 -3.03 -3.48
N ASP A 207 -18.57 -2.26 -4.54
CA ASP A 207 -18.17 -2.56 -5.92
C ASP A 207 -16.67 -2.34 -6.17
N LEU A 208 -15.98 -1.59 -5.32
CA LEU A 208 -14.53 -1.44 -5.32
C LEU A 208 -13.85 -2.56 -4.55
N ARG A 209 -12.54 -2.72 -4.80
CA ARG A 209 -11.65 -3.67 -4.10
C ARG A 209 -10.68 -2.90 -3.22
N VAL A 210 -10.97 -2.77 -1.93
CA VAL A 210 -10.19 -1.96 -0.99
C VAL A 210 -9.49 -2.86 0.01
N PHE A 211 -8.18 -2.70 0.15
CA PHE A 211 -7.34 -3.48 1.05
C PHE A 211 -6.43 -2.56 1.86
N SER A 212 -6.14 -2.95 3.09
CA SER A 212 -5.03 -2.36 3.86
C SER A 212 -4.00 -3.44 4.15
N ILE A 213 -2.73 -3.13 3.99
CA ILE A 213 -1.65 -4.11 4.22
C ILE A 213 -0.57 -3.57 5.16
N GLN A 214 -0.02 -4.45 5.98
CA GLN A 214 1.28 -4.27 6.64
C GLN A 214 2.35 -4.83 5.69
N PRO A 215 3.29 -4.01 5.17
CA PRO A 215 4.27 -4.43 4.17
C PRO A 215 5.34 -5.43 4.63
N GLY A 216 5.41 -5.71 5.93
CA GLY A 216 6.56 -6.39 6.53
C GLY A 216 7.59 -5.42 7.09
N ALA A 217 8.68 -5.95 7.63
CA ALA A 217 9.84 -5.21 8.09
C ALA A 217 10.89 -5.18 6.97
N VAL A 218 10.73 -4.22 6.05
CA VAL A 218 11.55 -4.07 4.84
C VAL A 218 12.56 -2.95 5.00
N GLU A 219 13.80 -3.17 4.54
CA GLU A 219 14.84 -2.15 4.56
C GLU A 219 14.46 -0.95 3.67
N THR A 220 14.25 0.20 4.30
CA THR A 220 13.97 1.48 3.64
C THR A 220 14.53 2.62 4.49
N ALA A 221 14.67 3.82 3.91
CA ALA A 221 15.09 5.00 4.68
C ALA A 221 14.13 5.33 5.85
N MET A 222 12.84 5.03 5.71
CA MET A 222 11.88 5.18 6.81
C MET A 222 12.10 4.10 7.87
N GLN A 223 12.29 2.84 7.45
CA GLN A 223 12.52 1.73 8.36
C GLN A 223 13.85 1.87 9.12
N ALA A 224 14.87 2.49 8.54
CA ALA A 224 16.12 2.79 9.24
C ALA A 224 15.92 3.67 10.49
N LYS A 225 14.85 4.47 10.53
CA LYS A 225 14.44 5.24 11.73
C LYS A 225 13.68 4.40 12.75
N SER A 226 13.12 3.27 12.34
CA SER A 226 12.21 2.43 13.11
C SER A 226 12.88 1.66 14.27
N GLY A 227 14.20 1.46 14.22
CA GLY A 227 14.92 0.64 15.20
C GLY A 227 14.55 -0.85 15.21
N ILE A 228 13.70 -1.30 14.28
CA ILE A 228 13.31 -2.71 14.10
C ILE A 228 14.27 -3.32 13.06
N PRO A 229 14.75 -4.57 13.19
CA PRO A 229 15.53 -5.23 12.15
C PRO A 229 14.70 -5.47 10.88
N ALA A 230 15.27 -5.20 9.70
CA ALA A 230 14.67 -5.60 8.44
C ALA A 230 14.89 -7.11 8.24
N VAL A 231 13.80 -7.86 8.03
CA VAL A 231 13.84 -9.31 7.82
C VAL A 231 13.09 -9.74 6.55
N ASP A 232 12.33 -8.82 5.96
CA ASP A 232 11.56 -9.06 4.74
C ASP A 232 12.22 -8.35 3.55
N ASP A 233 12.30 -9.06 2.44
CA ASP A 233 12.75 -8.53 1.16
C ASP A 233 11.70 -7.56 0.58
N ILE A 234 12.18 -6.50 -0.08
CA ILE A 234 11.33 -5.45 -0.64
C ILE A 234 10.39 -5.94 -1.76
N SER A 235 10.72 -7.07 -2.39
CA SER A 235 9.85 -7.73 -3.37
C SER A 235 8.56 -8.25 -2.76
N LEU A 236 8.56 -8.68 -1.49
CA LEU A 236 7.39 -9.27 -0.84
C LEU A 236 6.15 -8.36 -0.88
N PRO A 237 6.15 -7.12 -0.34
CA PRO A 237 4.99 -6.25 -0.43
C PRO A 237 4.66 -5.84 -1.87
N ALA A 238 5.64 -5.83 -2.77
CA ALA A 238 5.43 -5.46 -4.16
C ALA A 238 4.65 -6.53 -4.93
N SER A 239 5.10 -7.78 -4.88
CA SER A 239 4.41 -8.94 -5.44
C SER A 239 3.03 -9.15 -4.80
N TYR A 240 2.90 -8.90 -3.49
CA TYR A 240 1.61 -8.99 -2.79
C TYR A 240 0.60 -7.95 -3.33
N CYS A 241 1.04 -6.75 -3.71
CA CYS A 241 0.17 -5.75 -4.35
C CYS A 241 -0.31 -6.22 -5.73
N VAL A 242 0.56 -6.87 -6.52
CA VAL A 242 0.18 -7.47 -7.80
C VAL A 242 -0.84 -8.59 -7.58
N TRP A 243 -0.62 -9.46 -6.60
CA TRP A 243 -1.59 -10.50 -6.25
C TRP A 243 -2.95 -9.94 -5.84
N LEU A 244 -2.98 -8.95 -4.94
CA LEU A 244 -4.24 -8.29 -4.57
C LEU A 244 -4.94 -7.66 -5.76
N ALA A 245 -4.20 -7.04 -6.69
CA ALA A 245 -4.77 -6.40 -7.86
C ALA A 245 -5.23 -7.39 -8.94
N GLY A 246 -4.54 -8.51 -9.15
CA GLY A 246 -4.84 -9.47 -10.22
C GLY A 246 -5.74 -10.63 -9.82
N SER A 247 -5.60 -11.14 -8.59
CA SER A 247 -6.25 -12.38 -8.17
C SER A 247 -7.73 -12.19 -7.83
N ARG A 248 -8.60 -13.05 -8.40
CA ARG A 248 -10.01 -13.14 -8.00
C ARG A 248 -10.19 -13.67 -6.59
N ASP A 249 -9.25 -14.48 -6.09
CA ASP A 249 -9.32 -15.00 -4.73
C ASP A 249 -9.25 -13.88 -3.70
N ALA A 250 -8.51 -12.81 -4.01
CA ALA A 250 -8.40 -11.62 -3.17
C ALA A 250 -9.74 -10.89 -2.98
N ASP A 251 -10.73 -11.09 -3.85
CA ASP A 251 -12.06 -10.48 -3.71
C ASP A 251 -12.77 -10.91 -2.41
N ASN A 252 -12.39 -12.07 -1.87
CA ASN A 252 -12.90 -12.58 -0.60
C ASN A 252 -12.32 -11.85 0.63
N LEU A 253 -11.27 -11.05 0.42
CA LEU A 253 -10.54 -10.32 1.46
C LEU A 253 -10.76 -8.81 1.39
N LYS A 254 -11.72 -8.35 0.58
CA LYS A 254 -12.10 -6.93 0.50
C LYS A 254 -12.42 -6.37 1.90
N GLY A 255 -11.93 -5.16 2.16
CA GLY A 255 -12.08 -4.47 3.45
C GLY A 255 -11.23 -5.04 4.58
N ARG A 256 -10.36 -6.03 4.32
CA ARG A 256 -9.50 -6.63 5.35
C ARG A 256 -8.16 -5.94 5.45
N PHE A 257 -7.58 -6.06 6.64
CA PHE A 257 -6.21 -5.75 6.96
C PHE A 257 -5.35 -7.01 6.88
N LEU A 258 -4.36 -7.03 6.01
CA LEU A 258 -3.55 -8.21 5.72
C LEU A 258 -2.08 -7.96 6.06
N TRP A 259 -1.36 -9.00 6.46
CA TRP A 259 0.10 -8.95 6.50
C TRP A 259 0.64 -9.58 5.22
N THR A 260 1.57 -8.89 4.56
CA THR A 260 2.17 -9.38 3.31
C THR A 260 2.99 -10.65 3.49
N ASN A 261 3.46 -10.92 4.72
CA ASN A 261 4.18 -12.14 5.06
C ASN A 261 3.28 -13.35 5.30
N TRP A 262 1.95 -13.23 5.28
CA TRP A 262 1.08 -14.41 5.31
C TRP A 262 1.08 -15.11 3.96
N ASP A 263 1.29 -16.43 3.97
CA ASP A 263 1.10 -17.26 2.79
C ASP A 263 -0.35 -17.16 2.28
N VAL A 264 -0.53 -16.76 1.03
CA VAL A 264 -1.86 -16.49 0.45
C VAL A 264 -2.66 -17.75 0.20
N ASP A 265 -2.03 -18.91 -0.02
CA ASP A 265 -2.75 -20.17 -0.19
C ASP A 265 -3.30 -20.63 1.15
N GLU A 266 -2.51 -20.53 2.23
CA GLU A 266 -3.00 -20.80 3.59
C GLU A 266 -4.06 -19.77 4.05
N LEU A 267 -3.96 -18.53 3.58
CA LEU A 267 -4.98 -17.49 3.84
C LEU A 267 -6.30 -17.83 3.16
N LYS A 268 -6.25 -18.37 1.94
CA LYS A 268 -7.44 -18.80 1.17
C LYS A 268 -8.18 -19.92 1.88
N ASP A 269 -7.47 -20.86 2.49
CA ASP A 269 -8.05 -21.94 3.28
C ASP A 269 -8.84 -21.46 4.51
N ARG A 270 -8.64 -20.20 4.92
CA ARG A 270 -9.35 -19.57 6.06
C ARG A 270 -10.43 -18.56 5.67
N ILE A 271 -10.78 -18.44 4.39
CA ILE A 271 -11.75 -17.44 3.90
C ILE A 271 -13.10 -17.55 4.62
N ASP A 272 -13.63 -18.76 4.79
CA ASP A 272 -14.94 -18.96 5.43
C ASP A 272 -14.91 -18.49 6.87
N GLU A 273 -13.86 -18.83 7.62
CA GLU A 273 -13.67 -18.37 8.98
C GLU A 273 -13.53 -16.83 9.08
N ILE A 274 -12.75 -16.23 8.18
CA ILE A 274 -12.56 -14.78 8.12
C ILE A 274 -13.90 -14.07 7.94
N LYS A 275 -14.78 -14.61 7.09
CA LYS A 275 -16.10 -14.05 6.82
C LYS A 275 -17.07 -14.28 7.98
N GLU A 276 -17.20 -15.52 8.45
CA GLU A 276 -18.11 -15.91 9.53
C GLU A 276 -17.85 -15.15 10.83
N LYS A 277 -16.58 -15.01 11.20
CA LYS A 277 -16.16 -14.34 12.45
C LYS A 277 -15.79 -12.87 12.25
N ASN A 278 -15.95 -12.34 11.04
CA ASN A 278 -15.57 -10.98 10.66
C ASN A 278 -14.15 -10.60 11.11
N LEU A 279 -13.17 -11.48 10.83
CA LEU A 279 -11.78 -11.30 11.24
C LEU A 279 -11.05 -10.31 10.33
N LEU A 280 -9.85 -9.93 10.76
CA LEU A 280 -8.90 -9.10 9.99
C LEU A 280 -9.41 -7.68 9.73
N ILE A 281 -10.13 -7.12 10.69
CA ILE A 281 -10.55 -5.71 10.75
C ILE A 281 -10.11 -5.11 12.09
N HIS A 282 -10.12 -3.79 12.21
CA HIS A 282 -9.82 -3.13 13.49
C HIS A 282 -11.09 -3.01 14.32
N GLY A 283 -11.06 -3.50 15.55
CA GLY A 283 -12.22 -3.43 16.44
C GLY A 283 -11.84 -3.59 17.90
N LEU A 284 -12.78 -3.23 18.76
CA LEU A 284 -12.71 -3.55 20.18
C LEU A 284 -13.16 -4.99 20.39
N ASN A 285 -12.43 -5.76 21.19
CA ASN A 285 -12.83 -7.11 21.59
C ASN A 285 -13.76 -7.01 22.81
N GLY A 286 -15.03 -7.41 22.67
CA GLY A 286 -15.97 -7.56 23.79
C GLY A 286 -16.77 -6.31 24.18
N TRP A 287 -17.33 -5.60 23.19
CA TRP A 287 -18.32 -4.52 23.39
C TRP A 287 -19.72 -4.96 23.01
#